data_AF-A0A947S1X3-F1
#
_entry.id   AF-A0A947S1X3-F1
#
_cell.length_a   1.000
_cell.length_b   1.000
_cell.length_c   1.000
_cell.angle_alpha   90.00
_cell.angle_beta   90.00
_cell.angle_gamma   90.00
#
_symmetry.space_group_name_H-M   'P 1'
#
loop_
_entity.id
_entity.type
_entity.pdbx_description
1 polymer ?
#
loop_
_entity_poly.entity_id
_entity_poly.type
_entity_poly.pdbx_seq_one_letter_code
_entity_poly.pdbx_strand_id
1 'polypeptide(L)'
;MNGKHKLAKLVSILLIGAGLYNIAYSSYLLTVVYPKLKITYDSAGLSLQEGMVEKAFVHYISLIVNGFYGIGLMFKPREKLTYIQVFGGIILFSLTTLFVIKSPVTGNPLLESLTDLVFSNR
;
A
#
# COMPACT_ATOMS: atom_id res chain seq x y z
N MET A 1 -18.18 20.68 -15.80
CA MET A 1 -17.82 19.32 -15.34
C MET A 1 -18.05 19.25 -13.83
N ASN A 2 -18.95 18.39 -13.35
CA ASN A 2 -19.46 18.41 -11.97
C ASN A 2 -18.36 18.05 -10.95
N GLY A 3 -18.16 18.85 -9.89
CA GLY A 3 -17.01 18.75 -8.97
C GLY A 3 -16.85 17.37 -8.31
N LYS A 4 -17.96 16.74 -7.95
CA LYS A 4 -18.04 15.37 -7.43
C LYS A 4 -17.41 14.31 -8.34
N HIS A 5 -17.61 14.44 -9.66
CA HIS A 5 -17.05 13.48 -10.62
C HIS A 5 -15.55 13.70 -10.84
N LYS A 6 -15.07 14.95 -10.77
CA LYS A 6 -13.62 15.24 -10.72
C LYS A 6 -13.00 14.59 -9.49
N LEU A 7 -13.63 14.74 -8.33
CA LEU A 7 -13.14 14.19 -7.06
C LEU A 7 -13.09 12.66 -7.08
N ALA A 8 -14.14 12.00 -7.61
CA ALA A 8 -14.14 10.55 -7.79
C ALA A 8 -13.01 10.05 -8.70
N LYS A 9 -12.71 10.78 -9.79
CA LYS A 9 -11.58 10.43 -10.66
C LYS A 9 -10.24 10.59 -9.96
N LEU A 10 -10.05 11.66 -9.18
CA LEU A 10 -8.83 11.84 -8.39
C LEU A 10 -8.64 10.72 -7.37
N VAL A 11 -9.70 10.40 -6.60
CA VAL A 11 -9.67 9.31 -5.62
C VAL A 11 -9.39 7.96 -6.29
N SER A 12 -10.00 7.72 -7.45
CA SER A 12 -9.75 6.52 -8.24
C SER A 12 -8.28 6.40 -8.67
N ILE A 13 -7.69 7.48 -9.21
CA ILE A 13 -6.27 7.50 -9.60
C ILE A 13 -5.37 7.26 -8.39
N LEU A 14 -5.67 7.86 -7.24
CA LEU A 14 -4.91 7.65 -6.00
C LEU A 14 -4.99 6.20 -5.52
N LEU A 15 -6.16 5.59 -5.56
CA LEU A 15 -6.36 4.18 -5.18
C LEU A 15 -5.62 3.23 -6.12
N ILE A 16 -5.69 3.46 -7.43
CA ILE A 16 -4.96 2.68 -8.43
C ILE A 16 -3.45 2.86 -8.23
N GLY A 17 -3.00 4.09 -8.01
CA GLY A 17 -1.59 4.42 -7.74
C GLY A 17 -1.06 3.74 -6.48
N ALA A 18 -1.84 3.76 -5.38
CA ALA A 18 -1.49 3.02 -4.16
C ALA A 18 -1.42 1.51 -4.41
N GLY A 19 -2.33 0.97 -5.23
CA GLY A 19 -2.27 -0.42 -5.67
C GLY A 19 -0.94 -0.72 -6.37
N LEU A 20 -0.59 0.05 -7.41
CA LEU A 20 0.66 -0.14 -8.14
C LEU A 20 1.90 0.01 -7.26
N TYR A 21 1.90 0.98 -6.34
CA TYR A 21 2.97 1.13 -5.35
C TYR A 21 3.11 -0.13 -4.48
N ASN A 22 2.00 -0.68 -4.00
CA ASN A 22 2.01 -1.92 -3.23
C ASN A 22 2.57 -3.11 -4.01
N ILE A 23 2.30 -3.22 -5.33
CA ILE A 23 2.94 -4.24 -6.18
C ILE A 23 4.45 -4.03 -6.21
N ALA A 24 4.89 -2.85 -6.61
CA ALA A 24 6.32 -2.55 -6.76
C ALA A 24 7.08 -2.76 -5.45
N TYR A 25 6.51 -2.32 -4.33
CA TYR A 25 7.11 -2.47 -3.01
C TYR A 25 7.14 -3.93 -2.56
N SER A 26 6.05 -4.69 -2.74
CA SER A 26 6.02 -6.11 -2.39
C SER A 26 7.00 -6.93 -3.24
N SER A 27 7.11 -6.61 -4.53
CA SER A 27 8.09 -7.23 -5.42
C SER A 27 9.53 -6.89 -5.00
N TYR A 28 9.81 -5.65 -4.60
CA TYR A 28 11.13 -5.25 -4.07
C TYR A 28 11.46 -6.01 -2.79
N LEU A 29 10.51 -6.12 -1.85
CA LEU A 29 10.70 -6.89 -0.62
C LEU A 29 11.04 -8.36 -0.92
N LEU A 30 10.28 -9.00 -1.82
CA LEU A 30 10.49 -10.41 -2.19
C LEU A 30 11.82 -10.67 -2.91
N THR A 31 12.27 -9.74 -3.75
CA THR A 31 13.44 -9.95 -4.63
C THR A 31 14.74 -9.45 -4.05
N VAL A 32 14.70 -8.41 -3.21
CA VAL A 32 15.91 -7.73 -2.71
C VAL A 32 16.09 -7.89 -1.21
N VAL A 33 15.01 -7.75 -0.43
CA VAL A 33 15.10 -7.71 1.03
C VAL A 33 15.05 -9.11 1.63
N TYR A 34 14.02 -9.88 1.31
CA TYR A 34 13.80 -11.20 1.88
C TYR A 34 14.93 -12.20 1.60
N PRO A 35 15.57 -12.22 0.42
CA PRO A 35 16.72 -13.10 0.17
C PRO A 35 17.98 -12.73 0.97
N LYS A 36 18.09 -11.47 1.45
CA LYS A 36 19.22 -11.00 2.27
C LYS A 36 19.01 -11.26 3.76
N LEU A 37 17.79 -11.56 4.18
CA LEU A 37 17.50 -11.90 5.57
C LEU A 37 17.99 -13.33 5.83
N LYS A 38 19.04 -13.46 6.65
CA LYS A 38 19.45 -14.75 7.20
C LYS A 38 18.41 -15.17 8.23
N ILE A 39 17.43 -15.96 7.80
CA ILE A 39 16.46 -16.58 8.72
C ILE A 39 17.22 -17.59 9.57
N THR A 40 17.49 -17.21 10.82
CA THR A 40 18.01 -18.14 11.82
C THR A 40 16.80 -18.89 12.38
N TYR A 41 16.84 -20.22 12.49
CA TYR A 41 15.73 -21.03 13.04
C TYR A 41 15.63 -20.92 14.58
N ASP A 42 15.77 -19.71 15.12
CA ASP A 42 15.46 -19.39 16.51
C ASP A 42 14.07 -18.73 16.60
N SER A 43 13.57 -18.54 17.83
CA SER A 43 12.26 -17.92 18.08
C SER A 43 12.13 -16.50 17.50
N ALA A 44 13.22 -15.74 17.43
CA ALA A 44 13.21 -14.39 16.87
C ALA A 44 13.15 -14.43 15.34
N GLY A 45 13.89 -15.34 14.68
CA GLY A 45 13.83 -15.52 13.23
C GLY A 45 12.49 -16.06 12.73
N LEU A 46 11.84 -16.93 13.50
CA LEU A 46 10.46 -17.38 13.25
C LEU A 46 9.45 -16.23 13.34
N SER A 47 9.55 -15.39 14.37
CA SER A 47 8.66 -14.21 14.51
C SER A 47 8.83 -13.19 13.38
N LEU A 48 10.07 -13.03 12.88
CA LEU A 48 10.38 -12.18 11.74
C LEU A 48 9.72 -12.72 10.46
N GLN A 49 9.78 -14.04 10.25
CA GLN A 49 9.16 -14.70 9.11
C GLN A 49 7.64 -14.60 9.14
N GLU A 50 7.00 -14.81 10.30
CA GLU A 50 5.55 -14.65 10.47
C GLU A 50 5.11 -13.23 10.13
N GLY A 51 5.75 -12.22 10.69
CA GLY A 51 5.36 -10.83 10.41
C GLY A 51 5.67 -10.36 8.98
N MET A 52 6.66 -10.96 8.29
CA MET A 52 6.87 -10.76 6.85
C MET A 52 5.75 -11.33 5.99
N VAL A 53 5.24 -12.52 6.35
CA VAL A 53 4.11 -13.17 5.66
C VAL A 53 2.83 -12.38 5.90
N GLU A 54 2.56 -11.96 7.14
CA GLU A 54 1.42 -11.10 7.47
C GLU A 54 1.47 -9.79 6.68
N LYS A 55 2.64 -9.14 6.60
CA LYS A 55 2.81 -7.90 5.83
C LYS A 55 2.56 -8.11 4.34
N ALA A 56 3.09 -9.19 3.76
CA ALA A 56 2.83 -9.52 2.36
C ALA A 56 1.33 -9.75 2.10
N PHE A 57 0.64 -10.42 3.02
CA PHE A 57 -0.79 -10.66 2.94
C PHE A 57 -1.60 -9.35 3.02
N VAL A 58 -1.23 -8.44 3.93
CA VAL A 58 -1.86 -7.11 4.06
C VAL A 58 -1.66 -6.27 2.80
N HIS A 59 -0.46 -6.24 2.22
CA HIS A 59 -0.21 -5.54 0.97
C HIS A 59 -1.01 -6.13 -0.19
N TYR A 60 -1.13 -7.46 -0.25
CA TYR A 60 -1.87 -8.15 -1.31
C TYR A 60 -3.39 -7.91 -1.20
N ILE A 61 -3.96 -7.95 0.00
CA ILE A 61 -5.37 -7.60 0.21
C ILE A 61 -5.59 -6.11 -0.09
N SER A 62 -4.71 -5.23 0.39
CA SER A 62 -4.79 -3.79 0.12
C SER A 62 -4.75 -3.51 -1.37
N LEU A 63 -3.90 -4.21 -2.13
CA LEU A 63 -3.83 -4.13 -3.58
C LEU A 63 -5.19 -4.44 -4.21
N ILE A 64 -5.76 -5.60 -3.89
CA ILE A 64 -7.02 -6.08 -4.45
C ILE A 64 -8.12 -5.05 -4.15
N VAL A 65 -8.28 -4.68 -2.88
CA VAL A 65 -9.38 -3.80 -2.46
C VAL A 65 -9.21 -2.40 -3.06
N ASN A 66 -8.02 -1.79 -3.01
CA ASN A 66 -7.78 -0.47 -3.60
C ASN A 66 -7.91 -0.49 -5.12
N GLY A 67 -7.35 -1.50 -5.79
CA GLY A 67 -7.37 -1.65 -7.24
C GLY A 67 -8.79 -1.82 -7.77
N PHE A 68 -9.55 -2.79 -7.25
CA PHE A 68 -10.92 -3.02 -7.69
C PHE A 68 -11.84 -1.84 -7.37
N TYR A 69 -11.70 -1.23 -6.18
CA TYR A 69 -12.51 -0.08 -5.80
C TYR A 69 -12.16 1.16 -6.63
N GLY A 70 -10.87 1.39 -6.88
CA GLY A 70 -10.37 2.48 -7.73
C GLY A 70 -10.85 2.36 -9.18
N ILE A 71 -10.73 1.17 -9.79
CA ILE A 71 -11.25 0.89 -11.13
C ILE A 71 -12.77 1.07 -11.16
N GLY A 72 -13.48 0.54 -10.16
CA GLY A 72 -14.94 0.68 -10.04
C GLY A 72 -15.40 2.14 -9.96
N LEU A 73 -14.67 3.00 -9.26
CA LEU A 73 -14.91 4.45 -9.24
C LEU A 73 -14.59 5.12 -10.57
N MET A 74 -13.55 4.67 -11.28
CA MET A 74 -13.09 5.26 -12.54
C MET A 74 -14.14 5.18 -13.65
N PHE A 75 -14.76 4.01 -13.79
CA PHE A 75 -15.70 3.69 -14.85
C PHE A 75 -17.16 3.96 -14.47
N LYS A 76 -17.42 4.47 -13.25
CA LYS A 76 -18.78 4.71 -12.80
C LYS A 76 -19.44 5.88 -13.53
N PRO A 77 -20.66 5.71 -14.08
CA PRO A 77 -21.41 6.80 -14.69
C PRO A 77 -21.68 7.94 -13.70
N ARG A 78 -21.62 9.18 -14.18
CA ARG A 78 -21.79 10.41 -13.36
C ARG A 78 -23.09 10.40 -12.54
N GLU A 79 -24.16 9.90 -13.13
CA GLU A 79 -25.51 9.85 -12.57
C GLU A 79 -25.64 8.85 -11.42
N LYS A 80 -24.84 7.77 -11.44
CA LYS A 80 -24.85 6.69 -10.43
C LYS A 80 -23.80 6.87 -9.34
N LEU A 81 -22.94 7.86 -9.47
CA LEU A 81 -21.90 8.17 -8.50
C LEU A 81 -22.57 8.80 -7.27
N THR A 82 -22.24 8.36 -6.04
CA THR A 82 -22.74 8.99 -4.81
C THR A 82 -21.58 9.56 -4.00
N TYR A 83 -21.83 10.59 -3.17
CA TYR A 83 -20.78 11.15 -2.30
C TYR A 83 -20.25 10.11 -1.31
N ILE A 84 -21.12 9.20 -0.84
CA ILE A 84 -20.75 8.09 0.06
C ILE A 84 -19.66 7.20 -0.57
N GLN A 85 -19.75 6.91 -1.87
CA GLN A 85 -18.73 6.11 -2.57
C GLN A 85 -17.40 6.84 -2.71
N VAL A 86 -17.44 8.16 -2.92
CA VAL A 86 -16.23 8.97 -2.99
C VAL A 86 -15.55 9.06 -1.61
N PHE A 87 -16.31 9.30 -0.55
CA PHE A 87 -15.81 9.26 0.83
C PHE A 87 -15.32 7.87 1.23
N GLY A 88 -16.03 6.81 0.82
CA GLY A 88 -15.60 5.43 1.00
C GLY A 88 -14.21 5.19 0.42
N GLY A 89 -13.94 5.67 -0.80
CA GLY A 89 -12.62 5.57 -1.43
C GLY A 89 -11.52 6.32 -0.66
N ILE A 90 -11.81 7.49 -0.11
CA ILE A 90 -10.85 8.27 0.70
C ILE A 90 -10.53 7.53 2.01
N ILE A 91 -11.54 7.00 2.69
CA ILE A 91 -11.37 6.21 3.92
C ILE A 91 -10.56 4.95 3.62
N LEU A 92 -10.90 4.25 2.54
CA LEU A 92 -10.23 3.02 2.12
C LEU A 92 -8.74 3.27 1.80
N PHE A 93 -8.44 4.35 1.07
CA PHE A 93 -7.07 4.81 0.82
C PHE A 93 -6.32 5.13 2.13
N SER A 94 -6.96 5.85 3.05
CA SER A 94 -6.34 6.26 4.32
C SER A 94 -6.05 5.05 5.21
N LEU A 95 -7.01 4.13 5.35
CA LEU A 95 -6.84 2.90 6.14
C LEU A 95 -5.74 2.03 5.56
N THR A 96 -5.77 1.77 4.25
CA THR A 96 -4.75 0.94 3.61
C THR A 96 -3.35 1.53 3.73
N THR A 97 -3.22 2.84 3.57
CA THR A 97 -1.95 3.55 3.78
C THR A 97 -1.48 3.42 5.24
N LEU A 98 -2.36 3.61 6.22
CA LEU A 98 -2.02 3.48 7.64
C LEU A 98 -1.61 2.05 8.03
N PHE A 99 -2.35 1.04 7.56
CA PHE A 99 -2.05 -0.37 7.84
C PHE A 99 -0.73 -0.81 7.20
N VAL A 100 -0.41 -0.31 6.01
CA VAL A 100 0.88 -0.54 5.35
C VAL A 100 2.04 0.12 6.13
N ILE A 101 1.83 1.31 6.70
CA ILE A 101 2.87 2.06 7.43
C ILE A 101 3.11 1.51 8.86
N LYS A 102 2.06 1.04 9.56
CA LYS A 102 2.12 0.63 10.98
C LYS A 102 2.37 -0.88 11.22
N SER A 103 3.03 -1.57 10.30
CA SER A 103 3.41 -2.97 10.51
C SER A 103 4.64 -3.07 11.45
N PRO A 104 4.61 -3.96 12.47
CA PRO A 104 5.64 -4.03 13.52
C PRO A 104 7.02 -4.54 13.05
N VAL A 105 7.20 -4.90 11.77
CA VAL A 105 8.40 -5.59 11.28
C VAL A 105 9.26 -4.72 10.35
N THR A 106 8.89 -3.46 10.11
CA THR A 106 9.72 -2.57 9.27
C THR A 106 9.57 -1.13 9.71
N GLY A 107 10.70 -0.46 9.94
CA GLY A 107 10.73 0.99 10.04
C GLY A 107 10.13 1.62 8.79
N ASN A 108 9.67 2.87 8.92
CA ASN A 108 9.03 3.59 7.84
C ASN A 108 9.97 3.66 6.61
N PRO A 109 9.68 2.97 5.49
CA PRO A 109 10.65 2.76 4.42
C PRO A 109 11.02 4.06 3.67
N LEU A 110 10.14 5.06 3.70
CA LEU A 110 10.44 6.41 3.19
C LEU A 110 11.47 7.13 4.05
N LEU A 111 11.41 6.89 5.36
CA LEU A 111 12.31 7.48 6.35
C LEU A 111 13.66 6.77 6.31
N GLU A 112 13.67 5.44 6.16
CA GLU A 112 14.88 4.63 5.96
C GLU A 112 15.58 4.93 4.62
N SER A 113 14.83 5.06 3.52
CA SER A 113 15.38 5.43 2.21
C SER A 113 16.01 6.83 2.22
N LEU A 114 15.38 7.79 2.89
CA LEU A 114 15.94 9.14 3.07
C LEU A 114 17.19 9.12 3.95
N THR A 115 17.22 8.33 5.02
CA THR A 115 18.43 8.18 5.83
C THR A 115 19.54 7.48 5.06
N ASP A 116 19.28 6.41 4.31
CA ASP A 116 20.31 5.72 3.51
C ASP A 116 20.89 6.64 2.44
N LEU A 117 20.07 7.49 1.79
CA LEU A 117 20.55 8.47 0.82
C LEU A 117 21.40 9.58 1.45
N VAL A 118 21.08 9.97 2.70
CA VAL A 118 21.80 11.02 3.44
C VAL A 118 23.09 10.48 4.09
N PHE A 119 23.12 9.20 4.49
CA PHE A 119 24.25 8.59 5.19
C PHE A 119 25.16 7.73 4.29
N SER A 120 24.72 7.30 3.10
CA SER A 120 25.58 6.59 2.13
C SER A 120 26.60 7.49 1.41
N ASN A 121 26.57 8.81 1.64
CA ASN A 121 27.44 9.79 1.00
C ASN A 121 28.51 10.38 1.96
N ARG A 122 28.85 9.66 3.05
CA ARG A 122 29.98 9.96 3.93
C ARG A 122 30.95 8.79 4.00
#